data_AF-A0A4Y4XPK4-F1
#
_entry.id   AF-A0A4Y4XPK4-F1
#
_cell.length_a   1.000
_cell.length_b   1.000
_cell.length_c   1.000
_cell.angle_alpha   90.00
_cell.angle_beta   90.00
_cell.angle_gamma   90.00
#
_symmetry.space_group_name_H-M   'P 1'
#
loop_
_entity.id
_entity.type
_entity.pdbx_description
1 polymer ?
#
loop_
_entity_poly.entity_id
_entity_poly.type
_entity_poly.pdbx_seq_one_letter_code
_entity_poly.pdbx_strand_id
1 'polypeptide(L)'
;LVLFQGVISSYKKRQLKRILQKIDAMNGFEFEEYSKIFFTSKGFEVTITQKSGDYGADLIIEKDGVKWAVQAKRYSHKVSPKAIQEVVSSKAYYA
;
A
#
# COMPACT_ATOMS: atom_id res chain seq x y z
N LEU A 1 6.59 -31.52 19.89
CA LEU A 1 6.84 -30.07 19.69
C LEU A 1 7.20 -29.67 18.25
N VAL A 2 7.80 -30.54 17.41
CA VAL A 2 8.22 -30.19 16.03
C VAL A 2 7.08 -30.23 14.98
N LEU A 3 5.98 -30.95 15.23
CA LEU A 3 4.85 -31.03 14.28
C LEU A 3 3.95 -29.78 14.28
N PHE A 4 3.82 -29.08 15.41
CA PHE A 4 3.00 -27.86 15.48
C PHE A 4 3.61 -26.68 14.72
N GLN A 5 4.94 -26.49 14.75
CA GLN A 5 5.58 -25.43 13.97
C GLN A 5 5.40 -25.63 12.45
N GLY A 6 5.48 -26.86 11.95
CA GLY A 6 5.27 -27.16 10.52
C GLY A 6 3.83 -26.93 10.05
N VAL A 7 2.84 -27.31 10.86
CA VAL A 7 1.41 -27.07 10.58
C VAL A 7 1.07 -25.58 10.70
N ILE A 8 1.55 -24.89 11.74
CA ILE A 8 1.38 -23.43 11.93
C ILE A 8 2.05 -22.66 10.78
N SER A 9 3.26 -23.06 10.36
CA SER A 9 3.97 -22.47 9.22
C SER A 9 3.17 -22.65 7.92
N SER A 10 2.68 -23.86 7.67
CA SER A 10 1.85 -24.17 6.49
C SER A 10 0.52 -23.42 6.50
N TYR A 11 -0.11 -23.28 7.67
CA TYR A 11 -1.34 -22.50 7.85
C TYR A 11 -1.11 -21.01 7.61
N LYS A 12 -0.06 -20.42 8.20
CA LYS A 12 0.35 -19.03 7.95
C LYS A 12 0.65 -18.78 6.47
N LYS A 13 1.34 -19.72 5.81
CA LYS A 13 1.64 -19.64 4.37
C LYS A 13 0.37 -19.68 3.52
N ARG A 14 -0.60 -20.53 3.87
CA ARG A 14 -1.90 -20.62 3.17
C ARG A 14 -2.77 -19.38 3.41
N GLN A 15 -2.78 -18.84 4.64
CA GLN A 15 -3.43 -17.57 4.98
C GLN A 15 -2.83 -16.41 4.18
N LEU A 16 -1.50 -16.27 4.17
CA LEU A 16 -0.80 -15.25 3.39
C LEU A 16 -1.13 -15.36 1.90
N LYS A 17 -1.12 -16.57 1.34
CA LYS A 17 -1.51 -16.80 -0.06
C LYS A 17 -2.93 -16.31 -0.35
N ARG A 18 -3.90 -16.56 0.55
CA ARG A 18 -5.28 -16.09 0.38
C ARG A 18 -5.39 -14.57 0.46
N ILE A 19 -4.61 -13.92 1.32
CA ILE A 19 -4.58 -12.46 1.42
C ILE A 19 -4.00 -11.86 0.14
N LEU A 20 -2.88 -12.39 -0.35
CA LEU A 20 -2.27 -11.93 -1.60
C LEU A 20 -3.21 -12.13 -2.79
N GLN A 21 -3.88 -13.28 -2.90
CA GLN A 21 -4.89 -13.51 -3.94
C GLN A 21 -6.04 -12.50 -3.92
N LYS A 22 -6.47 -12.06 -2.73
CA LYS A 22 -7.49 -11.00 -2.62
C LYS A 22 -6.95 -9.65 -3.09
N ILE A 23 -5.71 -9.32 -2.73
CA ILE A 23 -5.04 -8.09 -3.19
C ILE A 23 -4.86 -8.10 -4.71
N ASP A 24 -4.43 -9.22 -5.28
CA ASP A 24 -4.23 -9.38 -6.73
C ASP A 24 -5.53 -9.22 -7.54
N ALA A 25 -6.68 -9.52 -6.92
CA ALA A 25 -7.99 -9.38 -7.52
C ALA A 25 -8.56 -7.94 -7.45
N MET A 26 -7.98 -7.07 -6.61
CA MET A 26 -8.45 -5.68 -6.47
C MET A 26 -8.15 -4.87 -7.73
N ASN A 27 -9.04 -3.95 -8.12
CA ASN A 27 -8.70 -2.89 -9.05
C ASN A 27 -7.78 -1.82 -8.40
N GLY A 28 -7.30 -0.84 -9.18
CA GLY A 28 -6.41 0.20 -8.64
C GLY A 28 -7.03 1.00 -7.49
N PHE A 29 -8.28 1.42 -7.65
CA PHE A 29 -9.01 2.17 -6.62
C PHE A 29 -9.29 1.35 -5.36
N GLU A 30 -9.63 0.07 -5.51
CA GLU A 30 -9.81 -0.83 -4.37
C GLU A 30 -8.50 -1.03 -3.61
N PHE A 31 -7.36 -1.04 -4.32
CA PHE A 31 -6.06 -1.14 -3.71
C PHE A 31 -5.65 0.14 -2.97
N GLU A 32 -6.01 1.31 -3.47
CA GLU A 32 -5.83 2.60 -2.79
C GLU A 32 -6.65 2.65 -1.49
N GLU A 33 -7.94 2.28 -1.53
CA GLU A 33 -8.80 2.25 -0.33
C GLU A 33 -8.32 1.20 0.68
N TYR A 34 -7.88 0.03 0.20
CA TYR A 34 -7.24 -0.98 1.04
C TYR A 34 -5.98 -0.42 1.72
N SER A 35 -5.15 0.31 0.98
CA SER A 35 -3.92 0.90 1.51
C SER A 35 -4.23 1.96 2.57
N LYS A 36 -5.28 2.76 2.39
CA LYS A 36 -5.80 3.66 3.42
C LYS A 36 -6.19 2.92 4.70
N ILE A 37 -7.03 1.88 4.59
CA ILE A 37 -7.42 1.05 5.74
C ILE A 37 -6.19 0.45 6.43
N PHE A 38 -5.22 -0.03 5.65
CA PHE A 38 -3.98 -0.58 6.17
C PHE A 38 -3.19 0.45 6.99
N PHE A 39 -2.92 1.63 6.45
CA PHE A 39 -2.17 2.68 7.17
C PHE A 39 -2.94 3.20 8.38
N THR A 40 -4.25 3.42 8.27
CA THR A 40 -5.09 3.78 9.43
C THR A 40 -5.02 2.73 10.53
N SER A 41 -5.03 1.43 10.20
CA SER A 41 -4.87 0.35 11.18
C SER A 41 -3.50 0.34 11.90
N LYS A 42 -2.51 1.05 11.34
CA LYS A 42 -1.17 1.24 11.93
C LYS A 42 -1.04 2.56 12.70
N GLY A 43 -2.14 3.30 12.85
CA GLY A 43 -2.19 4.56 13.58
C GLY A 43 -1.68 5.75 12.79
N PHE A 44 -1.78 5.72 11.46
CA PHE A 44 -1.57 6.89 10.62
C PHE A 44 -2.88 7.62 10.39
N GLU A 45 -2.83 8.94 10.34
CA GLU A 45 -3.85 9.75 9.68
C GLU A 45 -3.63 9.63 8.17
N VAL A 46 -4.70 9.41 7.40
CA VAL A 46 -4.59 9.09 5.97
C VAL A 46 -5.59 9.90 5.15
N THR A 47 -5.09 10.56 4.11
CA THR A 47 -5.87 11.29 3.11
C THR A 47 -5.62 10.69 1.73
N ILE A 48 -6.67 10.29 1.01
CA ILE A 48 -6.58 9.94 -0.41
C ILE A 48 -6.52 11.24 -1.23
N THR A 49 -5.61 11.29 -2.20
CA THR A 49 -5.47 12.45 -3.10
C THR A 49 -6.57 12.43 -4.18
N GLN A 50 -6.77 13.56 -4.85
CA GLN A 50 -7.71 13.66 -5.97
C GLN A 50 -7.24 12.80 -7.14
N LYS A 51 -8.14 12.10 -7.84
CA LYS A 51 -7.78 11.19 -8.95
C LYS A 51 -7.07 11.85 -10.14
N SER A 52 -7.18 13.16 -10.29
CA SER A 52 -6.56 13.93 -11.37
C SER A 52 -5.76 15.08 -10.79
N GLY A 53 -4.53 15.26 -11.24
CA GLY A 53 -3.65 16.31 -10.71
C GLY A 53 -3.19 16.00 -9.28
N ASP A 54 -2.90 14.74 -8.99
CA ASP A 54 -2.33 14.26 -7.73
C ASP A 54 -0.81 14.37 -7.64
N TYR A 55 -0.19 14.86 -8.72
CA TYR A 55 1.25 15.01 -8.87
C TYR A 55 2.04 13.71 -8.61
N GLY A 56 1.41 12.53 -8.68
CA GLY A 56 2.06 11.25 -8.42
C GLY A 56 2.05 10.77 -6.97
N ALA A 57 1.08 11.17 -6.16
CA ALA A 57 0.80 10.54 -4.86
C ALA A 57 -0.65 10.07 -4.82
N ASP A 58 -0.92 8.84 -4.40
CA ASP A 58 -2.30 8.35 -4.22
C ASP A 58 -2.81 8.63 -2.79
N LEU A 59 -1.88 8.67 -1.82
CA LEU A 59 -2.18 8.83 -0.40
C LEU A 59 -1.16 9.78 0.25
N ILE A 60 -1.65 10.64 1.13
CA ILE A 60 -0.84 11.36 2.10
C ILE A 60 -1.10 10.74 3.47
N ILE A 61 -0.03 10.29 4.13
CA ILE A 61 -0.11 9.70 5.47
C ILE A 61 0.70 10.54 6.46
N GLU A 62 0.22 10.63 7.70
CA GLU A 62 0.87 11.37 8.77
C GLU A 62 0.85 10.59 10.08
N LYS A 63 1.95 10.64 10.82
CA LYS A 63 2.07 10.04 12.16
C LYS A 63 3.19 10.72 12.93
N ASP A 64 2.94 11.04 14.18
CA ASP A 64 3.90 11.68 15.09
C ASP A 64 4.51 12.97 14.51
N GLY A 65 3.69 13.75 13.79
CA GLY A 65 4.08 15.01 13.14
C GLY A 65 4.95 14.87 11.88
N VAL A 66 5.17 13.64 11.40
CA VAL A 66 5.90 13.37 10.16
C VAL A 66 4.90 12.99 9.07
N LYS A 67 5.07 13.56 7.88
CA LYS A 67 4.20 13.37 6.72
C LYS A 67 4.93 12.64 5.59
N TRP A 68 4.21 11.78 4.88
CA TRP A 68 4.71 11.04 3.72
C TRP A 68 3.71 11.08 2.56
N ALA A 69 4.25 11.24 1.35
CA ALA A 69 3.54 10.97 0.12
C ALA A 69 3.73 9.50 -0.29
N VAL A 70 2.65 8.82 -0.65
CA VAL A 70 2.64 7.40 -0.99
C VAL A 70 1.98 7.21 -2.35
N GLN A 71 2.67 6.49 -3.25
CA GLN A 71 2.09 5.97 -4.48
C GLN A 71 1.88 4.46 -4.31
N ALA A 72 0.64 4.02 -4.49
CA ALA A 72 0.18 2.65 -4.48
C ALA A 72 0.00 2.14 -5.92
N LYS A 73 0.86 1.21 -6.35
CA LYS A 73 0.71 0.53 -7.65
C LYS A 73 0.45 -0.95 -7.45
N ARG A 74 -0.68 -1.42 -7.96
CA ARG A 74 -0.99 -2.86 -8.11
C ARG A 74 -0.75 -3.25 -9.56
N TYR A 75 0.48 -3.65 -9.91
CA TYR A 75 0.84 -4.07 -11.27
C TYR A 75 1.28 -5.53 -11.31
N SER A 76 0.96 -6.22 -12.41
CA SER A 76 1.55 -7.51 -12.79
C SER A 76 2.96 -7.39 -13.35
N HIS A 77 3.48 -6.16 -13.48
CA HIS A 77 4.77 -5.81 -14.06
C HIS A 77 5.62 -5.01 -13.07
N LYS A 78 6.91 -4.88 -13.37
CA LYS A 78 7.85 -4.10 -12.56
C LYS A 78 7.39 -2.64 -12.45
N VAL A 79 7.60 -2.05 -11.27
CA VAL A 79 7.42 -0.61 -11.06
C VAL A 79 8.32 0.15 -12.02
N SER A 80 7.73 1.08 -12.78
CA SER A 80 8.49 1.86 -13.76
C SER A 80 9.31 2.95 -13.06
N PRO A 81 10.46 3.36 -13.63
CA PRO A 81 11.20 4.51 -13.13
C PRO A 81 10.35 5.79 -13.04
N LYS A 82 9.38 5.94 -13.95
CA LYS A 82 8.42 7.06 -13.96
C LYS A 82 7.60 7.12 -12.67
N ALA A 83 7.05 6.00 -12.20
CA ALA A 83 6.27 5.95 -10.96
C ALA A 83 7.10 6.36 -9.73
N ILE A 84 8.40 6.06 -9.74
CA ILE A 84 9.33 6.49 -8.68
C ILE A 84 9.57 8.01 -8.78
N GLN A 85 9.79 8.54 -9.97
CA GLN A 85 9.98 9.98 -10.19
C GLN A 85 8.73 10.80 -9.81
N GLU A 86 7.55 10.27 -10.12
CA GLU A 86 6.25 10.85 -9.79
C GLU A 86 6.10 11.01 -8.26
N VAL A 87 6.30 9.95 -7.47
CA VAL A 87 6.18 10.04 -6.00
C VAL A 87 7.29 10.85 -5.33
N VAL A 88 8.48 10.92 -5.93
CA VAL A 88 9.54 11.81 -5.43
C VAL A 88 9.16 13.27 -5.65
N SER A 89 8.55 13.59 -6.80
CA SER A 89 8.13 14.94 -7.15
C SER A 89 6.94 15.41 -6.31
N SER A 90 6.02 14.51 -5.97
CA SER A 90 4.83 14.83 -5.16
C SER A 90 5.18 15.32 -3.75
N LYS A 91 6.36 14.95 -3.21
CA LYS A 91 6.84 15.47 -1.92
C LYS A 91 6.82 16.99 -1.86
N ALA A 92 7.32 17.67 -2.90
CA ALA A 92 7.37 19.13 -2.93
C ALA A 92 5.98 19.80 -2.80
N TYR A 93 4.90 19.07 -3.13
CA TYR A 93 3.53 19.54 -3.01
C TYR A 93 2.87 19.15 -1.69
N TYR A 94 3.26 18.03 -1.08
CA TYR A 94 2.48 17.42 0.01
C TYR A 94 3.25 17.11 1.30
N ALA A 95 4.59 17.07 1.31
CA ALA A 95 5.40 16.61 2.45
C ALA A 95 6.69 17.40 2.64
#